data_AF-A0AAD7WH53-F1
#
_entry.id   AF-A0AAD7WH53-F1
#
_cell.length_a   1.000
_cell.length_b   1.000
_cell.length_c   1.000
_cell.angle_alpha   90.00
_cell.angle_beta   90.00
_cell.angle_gamma   90.00
#
_symmetry.space_group_name_H-M   'P 1'
#
loop_
_entity.id
_entity.type
_entity.pdbx_description
1 polymer ?
#
loop_
_entity_poly.entity_id
_entity_poly.type
_entity_poly.pdbx_seq_one_letter_code
_entity_poly.pdbx_strand_id
1 'polypeptide(L)'
;MSPVAKAIDILQAETNIQMGWLFPTLTQLKTKLDRIKPSLKFSKPLVNAIQLGLRNRFSEILEDPELIAAAILLPKFKTSWTKDEAILKKGLDYINLDMEPLMPLGSPIASDDDDFFSVLICRIVLL
;
A
#
# COMPACT_ATOMS: atom_id res chain seq x y z
N MET A 1 -8.30 -22.30 -0.14
CA MET A 1 -8.48 -20.87 0.21
C MET A 1 -7.33 -20.26 1.02
N SER A 2 -6.26 -21.01 1.34
CA SER A 2 -5.12 -20.51 2.12
C SER A 2 -4.50 -19.17 1.65
N PRO A 3 -4.37 -18.85 0.34
CA PRO A 3 -3.82 -17.56 -0.06
C PRO A 3 -4.62 -16.36 0.42
N VAL A 4 -5.95 -16.48 0.45
CA VAL A 4 -6.85 -15.40 0.89
C VAL A 4 -6.77 -15.23 2.40
N ALA A 5 -6.80 -16.33 3.17
CA ALA A 5 -6.63 -16.29 4.62
C ALA A 5 -5.31 -15.61 5.01
N LYS A 6 -4.19 -16.02 4.41
CA LYS A 6 -2.88 -15.40 4.67
C LYS A 6 -2.83 -13.91 4.33
N ALA A 7 -3.50 -13.49 3.27
CA ALA A 7 -3.54 -12.07 2.90
C ALA A 7 -4.33 -11.26 3.94
N ILE A 8 -5.45 -11.80 4.42
CA ILE A 8 -6.24 -11.21 5.50
C ILE A 8 -5.41 -11.15 6.79
N ASP A 9 -4.77 -12.24 7.17
CA ASP A 9 -3.89 -12.29 8.36
C ASP A 9 -2.79 -11.23 8.29
N ILE A 10 -2.19 -11.00 7.11
CA ILE A 10 -1.16 -9.96 6.94
C ILE A 10 -1.75 -8.55 7.09
N LEU A 11 -2.89 -8.27 6.46
CA LEU A 11 -3.49 -6.93 6.44
C LEU A 11 -4.20 -6.56 7.75
N GLN A 12 -4.62 -7.56 8.53
CA GLN A 12 -5.26 -7.38 9.83
C GLN A 12 -4.30 -7.61 10.99
N ALA A 13 -3.04 -7.97 10.72
CA ALA A 13 -2.05 -8.12 11.78
C ALA A 13 -1.69 -6.76 12.37
N GLU A 14 -1.71 -6.70 13.70
CA GLU A 14 -1.27 -5.52 14.48
C GLU A 14 0.21 -5.17 14.24
N THR A 15 0.99 -6.07 13.64
CA THR A 15 2.41 -5.83 13.32
C THR A 15 2.62 -5.13 11.97
N ASN A 16 1.61 -5.11 11.08
CA ASN A 16 1.75 -4.61 9.69
C ASN A 16 0.66 -3.57 9.36
N ILE A 17 0.44 -2.61 10.26
CA ILE A 17 -0.66 -1.63 10.18
C ILE A 17 -0.44 -0.59 9.05
N GLN A 18 0.79 -0.47 8.54
CA GLN A 18 1.14 0.54 7.55
C GLN A 18 0.56 0.26 6.16
N MET A 19 0.03 1.30 5.54
CA MET A 19 -0.64 1.20 4.23
C MET A 19 0.25 0.71 3.08
N GLY A 20 1.57 0.81 3.23
CA GLY A 20 2.53 0.24 2.28
C GLY A 20 2.51 -1.29 2.16
N TRP A 21 1.84 -2.02 3.07
CA TRP A 21 1.65 -3.48 2.95
C TRP A 21 0.49 -3.86 2.03
N LEU A 22 -0.41 -2.94 1.73
CA LEU A 22 -1.62 -3.21 0.97
C LEU A 22 -1.29 -3.68 -0.46
N PHE A 23 -0.54 -2.87 -1.20
CA PHE A 23 -0.20 -3.11 -2.59
C PHE A 23 0.59 -4.41 -2.80
N PRO A 24 1.67 -4.68 -2.02
CA PRO A 24 2.40 -5.95 -2.12
C PRO A 24 1.52 -7.16 -1.81
N THR A 25 0.68 -7.07 -0.79
CA THR A 25 -0.18 -8.18 -0.36
C THR A 25 -1.25 -8.50 -1.40
N LEU A 26 -1.93 -7.48 -1.93
CA LEU A 26 -2.94 -7.64 -2.98
C LEU A 26 -2.34 -8.16 -4.28
N THR A 27 -1.16 -7.68 -4.66
CA THR A 27 -0.47 -8.14 -5.87
C THR A 27 -0.09 -9.61 -5.73
N GLN A 28 0.51 -9.98 -4.60
CA GLN A 28 0.88 -11.36 -4.32
C GLN A 28 -0.35 -12.29 -4.23
N LEU A 29 -1.46 -11.82 -3.66
CA LEU A 29 -2.72 -12.54 -3.60
C LEU A 29 -3.27 -12.82 -5.00
N LYS A 30 -3.34 -11.80 -5.87
CA LYS A 30 -3.78 -11.95 -7.27
C LYS A 30 -2.94 -13.00 -8.00
N THR A 31 -1.61 -12.89 -7.95
CA THR A 31 -0.69 -13.86 -8.57
C THR A 31 -0.91 -15.29 -8.05
N LYS A 32 -1.12 -15.46 -6.74
CA LYS A 32 -1.37 -16.78 -6.16
C LYS A 32 -2.72 -17.34 -6.59
N LEU A 33 -3.76 -16.51 -6.67
CA LEU A 33 -5.08 -16.90 -7.15
C LEU A 33 -5.04 -17.32 -8.62
N ASP A 34 -4.35 -16.57 -9.48
CA ASP A 34 -4.15 -16.92 -10.88
C ASP A 34 -3.38 -18.23 -11.06
N ARG A 35 -2.38 -18.48 -10.21
CA ARG A 35 -1.61 -19.73 -10.26
C ARG A 35 -2.45 -20.95 -9.87
N ILE A 36 -3.33 -20.84 -8.88
CA ILE A 36 -4.15 -21.99 -8.44
C ILE A 36 -5.36 -22.22 -9.35
N LYS A 37 -5.90 -21.16 -9.97
CA LYS A 37 -7.14 -21.18 -10.74
C LYS A 37 -7.23 -22.27 -11.82
N PRO A 38 -6.18 -22.56 -12.63
CA PRO A 38 -6.22 -23.63 -13.63
C PRO A 38 -6.43 -25.02 -13.02
N SER A 39 -5.88 -25.26 -11.83
CA SER A 39 -5.91 -26.56 -11.14
C SER A 39 -7.24 -26.86 -10.42
N LEU A 40 -8.11 -25.87 -10.25
CA LEU A 40 -9.37 -26.02 -9.52
C LEU A 40 -10.44 -26.61 -10.43
N LYS A 41 -11.07 -27.72 -10.03
CA LYS A 41 -12.17 -28.32 -10.82
C LYS A 41 -13.52 -27.62 -10.59
N PHE A 42 -13.84 -27.29 -9.34
CA PHE A 42 -15.16 -26.76 -8.95
C PHE A 42 -15.13 -25.29 -8.48
N SER A 43 -14.05 -24.86 -7.82
CA SER A 43 -13.97 -23.55 -7.17
C SER A 43 -13.41 -22.42 -8.06
N LYS A 44 -13.41 -22.60 -9.39
CA LYS A 44 -13.05 -21.51 -10.34
C LYS A 44 -13.98 -20.30 -10.20
N PRO A 45 -15.32 -20.46 -10.09
CA PRO A 45 -16.22 -19.32 -9.91
C PRO A 45 -15.92 -18.53 -8.64
N LEU A 46 -15.54 -19.21 -7.55
CA LEU A 46 -15.15 -18.56 -6.31
C LEU A 46 -13.89 -17.69 -6.48
N VAL A 47 -12.87 -18.22 -7.16
CA VAL A 47 -11.66 -17.42 -7.46
C VAL A 47 -12.01 -16.21 -8.33
N ASN A 48 -12.86 -16.37 -9.34
CA ASN A 48 -13.33 -15.25 -10.16
C ASN A 48 -14.06 -14.19 -9.33
N ALA A 49 -14.98 -14.62 -8.46
CA ALA A 49 -15.73 -13.71 -7.60
C ALA A 49 -14.80 -12.92 -6.67
N ILE A 50 -13.77 -13.56 -6.12
CA ILE A 50 -12.77 -12.90 -5.27
C ILE A 50 -11.94 -11.92 -6.10
N GLN A 51 -11.43 -12.32 -7.26
CA GLN A 51 -10.66 -11.42 -8.13
C GLN A 51 -11.47 -10.19 -8.55
N LEU A 52 -12.76 -10.39 -8.85
CA LEU A 52 -13.69 -9.30 -9.15
C LEU A 52 -13.93 -8.42 -7.93
N GLY A 53 -14.17 -9.00 -6.76
CA GLY A 53 -14.36 -8.26 -5.52
C GLY A 53 -13.13 -7.43 -5.14
N LEU A 54 -11.93 -7.97 -5.30
CA LEU A 54 -10.67 -7.25 -5.09
C LEU A 54 -10.53 -6.09 -6.08
N ARG A 55 -10.88 -6.29 -7.34
CA ARG A 55 -10.84 -5.23 -8.34
C ARG A 55 -11.79 -4.10 -7.97
N ASN A 56 -13.04 -4.42 -7.67
CA ASN A 56 -14.08 -3.41 -7.41
C ASN A 56 -13.83 -2.63 -6.12
N ARG A 57 -13.26 -3.27 -5.08
CA ARG A 57 -13.01 -2.62 -3.78
C ARG A 57 -11.73 -1.79 -3.76
N PHE A 58 -10.72 -2.19 -4.53
CA PHE A 58 -9.39 -1.59 -4.45
C PHE A 58 -8.98 -0.87 -5.75
N SER A 59 -9.84 -0.76 -6.78
CA SER A 59 -9.46 -0.12 -8.05
C SER A 59 -9.04 1.34 -7.86
N GLU A 60 -9.76 2.10 -7.04
CA GLU A 60 -9.46 3.52 -6.81
C GLU A 60 -8.24 3.67 -5.89
N ILE A 61 -8.20 2.90 -4.81
CA ILE A 61 -7.09 2.89 -3.85
C ILE A 61 -5.78 2.47 -4.52
N LEU A 62 -5.82 1.52 -5.47
CA LEU A 62 -4.64 1.06 -6.20
C LEU A 62 -4.12 2.06 -7.24
N GLU A 63 -4.83 3.16 -7.45
CA GLU A 63 -4.40 4.27 -8.31
C GLU A 63 -3.84 5.44 -7.50
N ASP A 64 -3.84 5.38 -6.18
CA ASP A 64 -3.33 6.46 -5.35
C ASP A 64 -1.78 6.49 -5.36
N PRO A 65 -1.15 7.55 -5.90
CA PRO A 65 0.31 7.68 -5.92
C PRO A 65 0.94 7.69 -4.52
N GLU A 66 0.24 8.21 -3.49
CA GLU A 66 0.75 8.25 -2.11
C GLU A 66 0.89 6.83 -1.55
N LEU A 67 -0.11 5.98 -1.80
CA LEU A 67 -0.09 4.60 -1.31
C LEU A 67 0.89 3.72 -2.09
N ILE A 68 1.07 3.99 -3.39
CA ILE A 68 2.14 3.36 -4.18
C ILE A 68 3.50 3.76 -3.62
N ALA A 69 3.71 5.05 -3.34
CA ALA A 69 4.94 5.54 -2.71
C ALA A 69 5.18 4.90 -1.35
N ALA A 70 4.15 4.79 -0.50
CA ALA A 70 4.24 4.13 0.80
C ALA A 70 4.71 2.67 0.67
N ALA A 71 4.23 1.93 -0.34
CA ALA A 71 4.69 0.57 -0.61
C ALA A 71 6.16 0.51 -1.09
N ILE A 72 6.59 1.49 -1.89
CA ILE A 72 7.98 1.61 -2.38
C ILE A 72 8.95 1.96 -1.26
N LEU A 73 8.55 2.84 -0.35
CA LEU A 73 9.39 3.33 0.74
C LEU A 73 9.67 2.26 1.81
N LEU A 74 8.87 1.20 1.87
CA LEU A 74 9.13 0.07 2.77
C LEU A 74 10.34 -0.75 2.29
N PRO A 75 11.45 -0.81 3.06
CA PRO A 75 12.68 -1.49 2.64
C PRO A 75 12.50 -2.97 2.30
N LYS A 76 11.49 -3.61 2.91
CA LYS A 76 11.14 -5.01 2.67
C LYS A 76 10.63 -5.25 1.25
N PHE A 77 9.93 -4.28 0.66
CA PHE A 77 9.26 -4.43 -0.62
C PHE A 77 9.99 -3.70 -1.74
N LYS A 78 10.37 -2.43 -1.51
CA LYS A 78 10.92 -1.57 -2.55
C LYS A 78 10.02 -1.62 -3.78
N THR A 79 10.58 -1.97 -4.94
CA THR A 79 9.84 -2.14 -6.19
C THR A 79 9.56 -3.60 -6.55
N SER A 80 9.97 -4.57 -5.71
CA SER A 80 9.92 -5.99 -6.06
C SER A 80 8.52 -6.61 -6.13
N TRP A 81 7.52 -5.91 -5.61
CA TRP A 81 6.15 -6.42 -5.48
C TRP A 81 5.32 -6.30 -6.77
N THR A 82 5.75 -5.50 -7.74
CA THR A 82 5.11 -5.36 -9.05
C THR A 82 6.15 -5.33 -10.17
N LYS A 83 5.75 -5.73 -11.38
CA LYS A 83 6.55 -5.57 -12.61
C LYS A 83 6.01 -4.44 -13.49
N ASP A 84 4.95 -3.78 -13.05
CA ASP A 84 4.34 -2.68 -13.78
C ASP A 84 5.16 -1.41 -13.58
N GLU A 85 5.94 -1.06 -14.59
CA GLU A 85 6.80 0.13 -14.57
C GLU A 85 5.99 1.42 -14.51
N ALA A 86 4.75 1.44 -15.02
CA ALA A 86 3.90 2.64 -14.97
C ALA A 86 3.45 2.93 -13.54
N ILE A 87 3.07 1.88 -12.80
CA ILE A 87 2.75 1.99 -11.37
C ILE A 87 3.98 2.47 -10.59
N LEU A 88 5.15 1.85 -10.82
CA LEU A 88 6.38 2.25 -10.13
C LEU A 88 6.76 3.69 -10.42
N LYS A 89 6.68 4.11 -11.69
CA LYS A 89 6.95 5.48 -12.10
C LYS A 89 6.02 6.46 -11.37
N LYS A 90 4.73 6.18 -11.29
CA LYS A 90 3.75 7.03 -10.59
C LYS A 90 4.10 7.25 -9.12
N GLY A 91 4.50 6.20 -8.41
CA GLY A 91 4.94 6.31 -7.02
C GLY A 91 6.30 7.01 -6.86
N LEU A 92 7.25 6.76 -7.77
CA LEU A 92 8.56 7.43 -7.74
C LEU A 92 8.45 8.92 -8.08
N ASP A 93 7.65 9.27 -9.07
CA ASP A 93 7.37 10.66 -9.44
C ASP A 93 6.76 11.39 -8.23
N TYR A 94 5.80 10.77 -7.54
CA TYR A 94 5.23 11.30 -6.29
C TYR A 94 6.29 11.54 -5.21
N ILE A 95 7.17 10.56 -4.96
CA ILE A 95 8.28 10.70 -4.00
C ILE A 95 9.20 11.87 -4.38
N ASN A 96 9.45 12.07 -5.68
CA ASN A 96 10.32 13.12 -6.19
C ASN A 96 9.65 14.50 -6.23
N LEU A 97 8.32 14.57 -6.33
CA LEU A 97 7.53 15.79 -6.43
C LEU A 97 7.10 16.34 -5.05
N ASP A 98 6.74 15.46 -4.09
CA ASP A 98 6.03 15.83 -2.86
C ASP A 98 6.85 15.73 -1.56
N MET A 99 8.18 15.62 -1.65
CA MET A 99 9.06 15.96 -0.51
C MET A 99 9.41 17.45 -0.48
N GLU A 100 8.62 18.31 -1.12
CA GLU A 100 8.53 19.73 -0.77
C GLU A 100 7.65 19.87 0.49
N PRO A 101 8.06 20.68 1.49
CA PRO A 101 7.43 20.70 2.79
C PRO A 101 5.97 21.16 2.66
N LEU A 102 5.04 20.34 3.16
CA LEU A 102 3.65 20.78 3.33
C LEU A 102 3.66 22.12 4.07
N MET A 103 3.05 23.12 3.43
CA MET A 103 3.13 24.54 3.75
C MET A 103 3.00 24.88 5.26
N PRO A 104 3.68 25.95 5.72
CA PRO A 104 3.68 26.36 7.13
C PRO A 104 2.29 26.83 7.53
N LEU A 105 1.68 26.11 8.48
CA LEU A 105 0.46 26.58 9.14
C LEU A 105 0.84 27.66 10.18
N GLY A 106 0.90 28.91 9.73
CA GLY A 106 0.86 30.09 10.61
C GLY A 106 2.20 30.61 11.14
N SER A 107 2.27 31.93 11.17
CA SER A 107 3.31 32.90 11.57
C SER A 107 4.15 32.59 12.84
N PRO A 108 5.32 33.26 13.01
CA PRO A 108 6.44 32.80 13.81
C PRO A 108 6.23 33.06 15.31
N ILE A 109 6.31 32.01 16.11
CA ILE A 109 6.62 32.15 17.53
C ILE A 109 8.07 31.71 17.68
N ALA A 110 8.94 32.71 17.82
CA ALA A 110 10.29 32.50 18.28
C ALA A 110 10.25 31.91 19.70
N SER A 111 10.67 30.66 19.84
CA SER A 111 11.36 30.13 21.01
C SER A 111 11.94 28.78 20.62
N ASP A 112 13.22 28.57 20.92
CA ASP A 112 13.91 27.28 20.84
C ASP A 112 13.04 26.13 21.39
N ASP A 113 13.23 24.94 20.81
CA ASP A 113 12.68 23.63 21.23
C ASP A 113 11.39 23.15 20.53
N ASP A 114 11.12 23.55 19.28
CA ASP A 114 10.17 22.80 18.44
C ASP A 114 10.81 21.47 18.02
N ASP A 115 10.50 20.41 18.78
CA ASP A 115 10.90 19.03 18.54
C ASP A 115 10.68 18.68 17.05
N PHE A 116 11.77 18.49 16.32
CA PHE A 116 11.81 18.10 14.90
C PHE A 116 10.89 16.90 14.58
N PHE A 117 10.65 16.03 15.57
CA PHE A 117 9.78 14.86 15.49
C PHE A 117 8.30 15.13 15.80
N SER A 118 7.93 16.32 16.29
CA SER A 118 6.54 16.69 16.57
C SER A 118 5.65 16.61 15.33
N VAL A 119 6.22 17.02 14.19
CA VAL A 119 5.57 16.91 12.86
C VAL A 119 5.40 15.45 12.45
N LEU A 120 6.31 14.56 12.90
CA LEU A 120 6.27 13.12 12.62
C LEU A 120 5.20 12.39 13.48
N ILE A 121 5.05 12.80 14.74
CA ILE A 121 4.08 12.20 15.69
C ILE A 121 2.64 12.46 15.25
N CYS A 122 2.34 13.67 14.74
CA CYS A 122 0.99 14.00 14.28
C CYS A 122 0.54 13.17 13.06
N ARG A 123 1.50 12.65 12.26
CA ARG A 123 1.23 11.81 11.08
C ARG A 123 1.22 10.31 11.35
N ILE A 124 1.90 9.83 12.40
CA ILE A 124 1.89 8.39 12.76
C ILE A 124 0.59 8.02 13.49
N VAL A 125 -0.07 8.96 14.18
CA VAL A 125 -1.29 8.69 14.96
C VAL A 125 -2.58 8.69 14.10
N LEU A 126 -2.51 9.12 12.83
CA LEU A 126 -3.64 9.19 11.91
C LEU A 126 -3.67 8.11 10.80
N LEU A 127 -2.72 7.17 10.82
CA LEU A 127 -2.73 5.93 10.01
C LEU A 127 -2.93 4.71 10.92
#